data_AF-A0A9D1JHU0-F1
#
_entry.id   AF-A0A9D1JHU0-F1
#
_cell.length_a   1.000
_cell.length_b   1.000
_cell.length_c   1.000
_cell.angle_alpha   90.00
_cell.angle_beta   90.00
_cell.angle_gamma   90.00
#
_symmetry.space_group_name_H-M   'P 1'
#
loop_
_entity.id
_entity.type
_entity.pdbx_description
1 polymer ?
#
loop_
_entity_poly.entity_id
_entity_poly.type
_entity_poly.pdbx_seq_one_letter_code
_entity_poly.pdbx_strand_id
1 'polypeptide(L)'
;MIKMKMLYEGKSKIVYEGEDPKTCVIKYKDTATAGNGAKKEDLPEKGKLNAEISNIIFKYLMANGIKTHLIKVIDETSVLVKKAEIVMVEVIVRNVAAGSFSKKYGVPEGTALKNTVVEFSYKSDELGDPMINDSQITALGIATQDELDQLKEMSLKIDQLMIDLFAKAGIKLIDFKLEFGRVDGELILCDEISPDSCRLWDAKTNEKMDKDRFRRDMGGVMEGYKEVLSRLENE
;
A
#
# COMPACT_ATOMS: atom_id res chain seq x y z
N MET A 1 8.28 -6.55 29.67
CA MET A 1 7.59 -6.04 28.47
C MET A 1 6.10 -5.98 28.77
N ILE A 2 5.48 -4.82 28.66
CA ILE A 2 4.01 -4.70 28.77
C ILE A 2 3.44 -5.44 27.56
N LYS A 3 2.61 -6.45 27.79
CA LYS A 3 2.01 -7.27 26.73
C LYS A 3 0.91 -6.44 26.08
N MET A 4 1.21 -5.75 24.98
CA MET A 4 0.23 -4.98 24.22
C MET A 4 -0.89 -5.89 23.72
N LYS A 5 -2.15 -5.47 23.86
CA LYS A 5 -3.31 -6.25 23.42
C LYS A 5 -3.38 -6.24 21.90
N MET A 6 -3.39 -7.43 21.28
CA MET A 6 -3.62 -7.55 19.84
C MET A 6 -5.07 -7.22 19.50
N LEU A 7 -5.26 -6.34 18.51
CA LEU A 7 -6.58 -5.94 18.01
C LEU A 7 -6.95 -6.72 16.75
N TYR A 8 -6.00 -6.88 15.84
CA TYR A 8 -6.21 -7.51 14.54
C TYR A 8 -4.90 -8.11 14.04
N GLU A 9 -4.97 -9.26 13.39
CA GLU A 9 -3.86 -9.84 12.63
C GLU A 9 -4.29 -10.01 11.17
N GLY A 10 -3.66 -9.27 10.28
CA GLY A 10 -3.85 -9.39 8.84
C GLY A 10 -2.82 -10.28 8.17
N LYS A 11 -2.81 -10.29 6.84
CA LYS A 11 -1.89 -11.11 6.04
C LYS A 11 -0.41 -10.73 6.25
N SER A 12 -0.10 -9.44 6.24
CA SER A 12 1.29 -8.92 6.31
C SER A 12 1.63 -8.17 7.59
N LYS A 13 0.65 -7.86 8.45
CA LYS A 13 0.83 -6.98 9.62
C LYS A 13 -0.03 -7.42 10.79
N ILE A 14 0.39 -7.09 12.01
CA ILE A 14 -0.39 -7.23 13.24
C ILE A 14 -0.64 -5.83 13.79
N VAL A 15 -1.85 -5.57 14.25
CA VAL A 15 -2.23 -4.31 14.90
C VAL A 15 -2.47 -4.57 16.38
N TYR A 16 -1.74 -3.85 17.21
CA TYR A 16 -1.89 -3.84 18.66
C TYR A 16 -2.51 -2.51 19.13
N GLU A 17 -3.11 -2.54 20.30
CA GLU A 17 -3.55 -1.35 21.01
C GLU A 17 -2.33 -0.51 21.41
N GLY A 18 -2.40 0.81 21.20
CA GLY A 18 -1.40 1.74 21.70
C GLY A 18 -1.61 2.06 23.18
N GLU A 19 -0.69 2.80 23.77
CA GLU A 19 -0.82 3.26 25.17
C GLU A 19 -1.95 4.29 25.34
N ASP A 20 -2.18 5.11 24.31
CA ASP A 20 -3.33 6.02 24.22
C ASP A 20 -4.48 5.35 23.43
N PRO A 21 -5.74 5.41 23.91
CA PRO A 21 -6.91 4.86 23.21
C PRO A 21 -7.10 5.30 21.74
N LYS A 22 -6.56 6.47 21.36
CA LYS A 22 -6.57 7.01 20.00
C LYS A 22 -5.39 6.55 19.14
N THR A 23 -4.59 5.60 19.62
CA THR A 23 -3.40 5.11 18.91
C THR A 23 -3.37 3.59 18.78
N CYS A 24 -2.65 3.11 17.77
CA CYS A 24 -2.36 1.69 17.55
C CYS A 24 -0.88 1.52 17.24
N VAL A 25 -0.36 0.32 17.51
CA VAL A 25 0.96 -0.11 17.04
C VAL A 25 0.79 -1.10 15.91
N ILE A 26 1.36 -0.80 14.74
CA ILE A 26 1.41 -1.72 13.61
C ILE A 26 2.78 -2.38 13.62
N LYS A 27 2.79 -3.73 13.58
CA LYS A 27 3.99 -4.55 13.43
C LYS A 27 3.96 -5.28 12.09
N TYR A 28 5.01 -5.09 11.30
CA TYR A 28 5.17 -5.75 10.01
C TYR A 28 5.65 -7.20 10.20
N LYS A 29 5.10 -8.12 9.41
CA LYS A 29 5.45 -9.54 9.41
C LYS A 29 6.31 -9.91 8.19
N ASP A 30 7.13 -10.92 8.38
CA ASP A 30 7.93 -11.55 7.33
C ASP A 30 7.10 -12.42 6.38
N THR A 31 5.84 -12.71 6.73
CA THR A 31 4.92 -13.48 5.90
C THR A 31 4.56 -12.74 4.62
N ALA A 32 4.83 -13.36 3.47
CA ALA A 32 4.30 -13.00 2.16
C ALA A 32 3.08 -13.88 1.82
N THR A 33 2.09 -13.29 1.16
CA THR A 33 0.90 -13.99 0.67
C THR A 33 0.53 -13.57 -0.75
N ALA A 34 0.03 -14.51 -1.56
CA ALA A 34 -0.46 -14.24 -2.91
C ALA A 34 -1.70 -15.09 -3.22
N GLY A 35 -2.50 -14.65 -4.20
CA GLY A 35 -3.72 -15.36 -4.62
C GLY A 35 -4.74 -15.52 -3.49
N ASN A 36 -5.07 -14.43 -2.79
CA ASN A 36 -5.99 -14.43 -1.65
C ASN A 36 -5.63 -15.43 -0.55
N GLY A 37 -4.32 -15.63 -0.32
CA GLY A 37 -3.81 -16.53 0.72
C GLY A 37 -3.52 -17.96 0.25
N ALA A 38 -3.82 -18.31 -1.00
CA ALA A 38 -3.50 -19.61 -1.58
C ALA A 38 -2.00 -19.93 -1.59
N LYS A 39 -1.15 -18.89 -1.71
CA LYS A 39 0.30 -19.00 -1.56
C LYS A 39 0.73 -18.21 -0.33
N LYS A 40 1.50 -18.84 0.55
CA LYS A 40 2.03 -18.25 1.79
C LYS A 40 3.43 -18.76 2.05
N GLU A 41 4.34 -17.85 2.38
CA GLU A 41 5.74 -18.16 2.71
C GLU A 41 6.25 -17.11 3.69
N ASP A 42 7.10 -17.50 4.65
CA ASP A 42 7.81 -16.54 5.50
C ASP A 42 9.14 -16.18 4.82
N LEU A 43 9.31 -14.90 4.51
CA LEU A 43 10.50 -14.35 3.89
C LEU A 43 11.26 -13.53 4.93
N PRO A 44 12.34 -14.06 5.53
CA PRO A 44 13.10 -13.36 6.56
C PRO A 44 13.48 -11.94 6.13
N GLU A 45 13.37 -10.97 7.06
CA GLU A 45 13.63 -9.53 6.84
C GLU A 45 12.58 -8.78 6.01
N LYS A 46 11.55 -9.45 5.44
CA LYS A 46 10.51 -8.76 4.67
C LYS A 46 9.78 -7.71 5.50
N GLY A 47 9.42 -8.02 6.74
CA GLY A 47 8.72 -7.09 7.61
C GLY A 47 9.55 -5.82 7.85
N LYS A 48 10.85 -6.00 8.05
CA LYS A 48 11.82 -4.90 8.20
C LYS A 48 11.91 -4.03 6.95
N LEU A 49 12.16 -4.63 5.78
CA LEU A 49 12.28 -3.88 4.53
C LEU A 49 11.00 -3.11 4.19
N ASN A 50 9.82 -3.74 4.38
CA ASN A 50 8.55 -3.06 4.15
C ASN A 50 8.35 -1.89 5.12
N ALA A 51 8.70 -2.06 6.40
CA ALA A 51 8.61 -0.99 7.39
C ALA A 51 9.54 0.18 7.02
N GLU A 52 10.81 -0.08 6.68
CA GLU A 52 11.78 0.94 6.30
C GLU A 52 11.36 1.71 5.05
N ILE A 53 11.00 1.01 3.97
CA ILE A 53 10.52 1.64 2.72
C ILE A 53 9.25 2.45 2.98
N SER A 54 8.26 1.88 3.69
CA SER A 54 7.03 2.57 4.04
C SER A 54 7.29 3.84 4.85
N ASN A 55 8.22 3.78 5.82
CA ASN A 55 8.59 4.93 6.62
C ASN A 55 9.24 6.05 5.80
N ILE A 56 10.09 5.72 4.83
CA ILE A 56 10.67 6.72 3.90
C ILE A 56 9.57 7.40 3.10
N ILE A 57 8.67 6.61 2.49
CA ILE A 57 7.59 7.12 1.66
C ILE A 57 6.62 7.97 2.48
N PHE A 58 6.18 7.51 3.65
CA PHE A 58 5.27 8.28 4.51
C PHE A 58 5.90 9.60 4.97
N LYS A 59 7.18 9.61 5.35
CA LYS A 59 7.89 10.86 5.70
C LYS A 59 7.91 11.84 4.53
N TYR A 60 8.22 11.36 3.33
CA TYR A 60 8.19 12.17 2.11
C TYR A 60 6.79 12.73 1.83
N LEU A 61 5.75 11.90 1.90
CA LEU A 61 4.36 12.34 1.69
C LEU A 61 3.92 13.37 2.74
N MET A 62 4.28 13.16 4.02
CA MET A 62 3.99 14.11 5.10
C MET A 62 4.70 15.46 4.88
N ALA A 63 5.97 15.44 4.45
CA ALA A 63 6.71 16.66 4.12
C ALA A 63 6.07 17.44 2.95
N ASN A 64 5.32 16.76 2.08
CA ASN A 64 4.56 17.34 0.97
C ASN A 64 3.06 17.54 1.28
N GLY A 65 2.70 17.55 2.58
CA GLY A 65 1.38 17.95 3.05
C GLY A 65 0.29 16.88 2.93
N ILE A 66 0.65 15.60 2.77
CA ILE A 66 -0.31 14.49 2.90
C ILE A 66 -0.51 14.18 4.39
N LYS A 67 -1.78 14.17 4.83
CA LYS A 67 -2.13 13.76 6.18
C LYS A 67 -2.11 12.24 6.28
N THR A 68 -1.39 11.72 7.26
CA THR A 68 -1.24 10.26 7.44
C THR A 68 -1.55 9.85 8.88
N HIS A 69 -1.71 8.54 9.08
CA HIS A 69 -1.82 7.95 10.40
C HIS A 69 -0.48 7.84 11.14
N LEU A 70 0.68 8.02 10.48
CA LEU A 70 1.98 7.76 11.08
C LEU A 70 2.29 8.82 12.15
N ILE A 71 2.59 8.35 13.37
CA ILE A 71 3.00 9.22 14.49
C ILE A 71 4.51 9.11 14.71
N LYS A 72 5.03 7.89 14.87
CA LYS A 72 6.47 7.64 15.06
C LYS A 72 6.86 6.23 14.67
N VAL A 73 8.12 6.07 14.24
CA VAL A 73 8.77 4.77 14.12
C VAL A 73 9.22 4.31 15.51
N ILE A 74 8.88 3.09 15.91
CA ILE A 74 9.24 2.53 17.23
C ILE A 74 10.54 1.73 17.11
N ASP A 75 10.59 0.83 16.14
CA ASP A 75 11.72 -0.04 15.84
C ASP A 75 11.73 -0.42 14.35
N GLU A 76 12.62 -1.32 13.95
CA GLU A 76 12.81 -1.76 12.57
C GLU A 76 11.58 -2.45 11.94
N THR A 77 10.61 -2.88 12.74
CA THR A 77 9.38 -3.55 12.24
C THR A 77 8.09 -2.94 12.77
N SER A 78 8.14 -1.91 13.62
CA SER A 78 6.97 -1.41 14.34
C SER A 78 6.84 0.11 14.27
N VAL A 79 5.61 0.58 14.10
CA VAL A 79 5.26 2.01 14.05
C VAL A 79 4.07 2.30 14.96
N LEU A 80 4.07 3.47 15.60
CA LEU A 80 2.91 4.03 16.28
C LEU A 80 2.11 4.85 15.28
N VAL A 81 0.80 4.59 15.22
CA VAL A 81 -0.13 5.27 14.31
C VAL A 81 -1.36 5.78 15.06
N LYS A 82 -2.04 6.76 14.46
CA LYS A 82 -3.39 7.17 14.85
C LYS A 82 -4.34 5.99 14.60
N LYS A 83 -5.22 5.72 15.55
CA LYS A 83 -6.32 4.78 15.39
C LYS A 83 -7.38 5.44 14.52
N ALA A 84 -7.66 4.85 13.36
CA ALA A 84 -8.62 5.34 12.39
C ALA A 84 -9.76 4.34 12.19
N GLU A 85 -10.94 4.85 11.87
CA GLU A 85 -12.01 4.03 11.30
C GLU A 85 -11.71 3.81 9.81
N ILE A 86 -11.32 2.60 9.44
CA ILE A 86 -10.91 2.30 8.06
C ILE A 86 -12.12 2.38 7.13
N VAL A 87 -11.96 3.11 6.02
CA VAL A 87 -12.91 3.06 4.91
C VAL A 87 -12.71 1.71 4.22
N MET A 88 -13.75 0.87 4.15
CA MET A 88 -13.64 -0.53 3.72
C MET A 88 -13.48 -0.70 2.19
N VAL A 89 -12.63 0.13 1.58
CA VAL A 89 -12.21 0.01 0.18
C VAL A 89 -10.69 0.15 0.07
N GLU A 90 -10.12 -0.59 -0.86
CA GLU A 90 -8.77 -0.39 -1.34
C GLU A 90 -8.84 0.57 -2.53
N VAL A 91 -8.06 1.65 -2.50
CA VAL A 91 -7.97 2.62 -3.61
C VAL A 91 -6.74 2.27 -4.44
N ILE A 92 -6.95 1.85 -5.68
CA ILE A 92 -5.87 1.41 -6.57
C ILE A 92 -5.66 2.48 -7.64
N VAL A 93 -4.42 2.94 -7.76
CA VAL A 93 -4.00 3.90 -8.80
C VAL A 93 -3.09 3.20 -9.80
N ARG A 94 -3.35 3.39 -11.10
CA ARG A 94 -2.59 2.73 -12.18
C ARG A 94 -2.10 3.74 -13.20
N ASN A 95 -0.80 3.71 -13.45
CA ASN A 95 -0.10 4.50 -14.48
C ASN A 95 0.17 3.69 -15.74
N VAL A 96 0.37 2.38 -15.57
CA VAL A 96 0.66 1.42 -16.63
C VAL A 96 -0.23 0.19 -16.45
N ALA A 97 -0.71 -0.38 -17.55
CA ALA A 97 -1.48 -1.62 -17.50
C ALA A 97 -0.60 -2.77 -16.96
N ALA A 98 -1.00 -3.38 -15.86
CA ALA A 98 -0.33 -4.55 -15.29
C ALA A 98 -1.30 -5.41 -14.46
N GLY A 99 -0.83 -6.59 -14.03
CA GLY A 99 -1.51 -7.41 -13.03
C GLY A 99 -2.97 -7.73 -13.35
N SER A 100 -3.85 -7.52 -12.38
CA SER A 100 -5.29 -7.81 -12.52
C SER A 100 -5.97 -6.97 -13.58
N PHE A 101 -5.53 -5.72 -13.80
CA PHE A 101 -6.08 -4.84 -14.84
C PHE A 101 -5.82 -5.41 -16.24
N SER A 102 -4.56 -5.76 -16.54
CA SER A 102 -4.19 -6.38 -17.82
C SER A 102 -4.98 -7.66 -18.08
N LYS A 103 -5.11 -8.52 -17.07
CA LYS A 103 -5.88 -9.78 -17.18
C LYS A 103 -7.37 -9.50 -17.43
N LYS A 104 -7.96 -8.54 -16.70
CA LYS A 104 -9.39 -8.25 -16.76
C LYS A 104 -9.81 -7.64 -18.10
N TYR A 105 -9.02 -6.72 -18.63
CA TYR A 105 -9.36 -5.96 -19.84
C TYR A 105 -8.67 -6.48 -21.11
N GLY A 106 -7.84 -7.52 -21.02
CA GLY A 106 -7.12 -8.06 -22.17
C GLY A 106 -6.06 -7.11 -22.73
N VAL A 107 -5.54 -6.20 -21.90
CA VAL A 107 -4.53 -5.21 -22.29
C VAL A 107 -3.14 -5.77 -21.97
N PRO A 108 -2.18 -5.76 -22.92
CA PRO A 108 -0.83 -6.25 -22.66
C PRO A 108 -0.17 -5.55 -21.45
N GLU A 109 0.51 -6.32 -20.60
CA GLU A 109 1.26 -5.76 -19.47
C GLU A 109 2.38 -4.83 -19.99
N GLY A 110 2.53 -3.67 -19.34
CA GLY A 110 3.46 -2.62 -19.77
C GLY A 110 2.84 -1.61 -20.74
N THR A 111 1.58 -1.77 -21.14
CA THR A 111 0.90 -0.78 -21.99
C THR A 111 0.71 0.54 -21.24
N ALA A 112 1.20 1.64 -21.83
CA ALA A 112 0.94 2.98 -21.31
C ALA A 112 -0.56 3.30 -21.35
N LEU A 113 -1.11 3.76 -20.24
CA LEU A 113 -2.49 4.18 -20.16
C LEU A 113 -2.64 5.61 -20.69
N LYS A 114 -3.80 5.93 -21.27
CA LYS A 114 -4.07 7.28 -21.82
C LYS A 114 -4.32 8.34 -20.74
N ASN A 115 -4.60 7.89 -19.52
CA ASN A 115 -4.79 8.69 -18.32
C ASN A 115 -4.53 7.78 -17.10
N THR A 116 -4.21 8.37 -15.96
CA THR A 116 -4.16 7.64 -14.68
C THR A 116 -5.54 7.07 -14.36
N VAL A 117 -5.57 5.79 -13.96
CA VAL A 117 -6.80 5.11 -13.54
C VAL A 117 -6.84 5.07 -12.01
N VAL A 118 -7.96 5.48 -11.42
CA VAL A 118 -8.29 5.26 -10.01
C VAL A 118 -9.49 4.33 -9.94
N GLU A 119 -9.34 3.19 -9.28
CA GLU A 119 -10.40 2.20 -9.10
C GLU A 119 -10.48 1.73 -7.65
N PHE A 120 -11.61 1.15 -7.27
CA PHE A 120 -11.83 0.65 -5.93
C PHE A 120 -12.05 -0.86 -5.92
N SER A 121 -11.53 -1.51 -4.88
CA SER A 121 -11.89 -2.86 -4.47
C SER A 121 -12.52 -2.82 -3.09
N TYR A 122 -13.61 -3.56 -2.87
CA TYR A 122 -14.20 -3.70 -1.54
C TYR A 122 -13.27 -4.55 -0.68
N LYS A 123 -12.83 -4.03 0.47
CA LYS A 123 -11.86 -4.72 1.34
C LYS A 123 -12.54 -5.87 2.07
N SER A 124 -12.41 -7.09 1.56
CA SER A 124 -13.00 -8.29 2.15
C SER A 124 -12.24 -9.53 1.68
N ASP A 125 -11.40 -10.06 2.56
CA ASP A 125 -10.65 -11.28 2.32
C ASP A 125 -11.57 -12.48 2.00
N GLU A 126 -12.74 -12.54 2.64
CA GLU A 126 -13.75 -13.58 2.43
C GLU A 126 -14.33 -13.53 1.00
N LEU A 127 -14.58 -12.32 0.48
CA LEU A 127 -15.12 -12.11 -0.86
C LEU A 127 -14.04 -12.00 -1.94
N GLY A 128 -12.77 -12.05 -1.56
CA GLY A 128 -11.64 -11.95 -2.47
C GLY A 128 -11.45 -10.55 -3.08
N ASP A 129 -11.74 -9.51 -2.29
CA ASP A 129 -11.53 -8.10 -2.63
C ASP A 129 -12.18 -7.64 -3.96
N PRO A 130 -13.50 -7.86 -4.15
CA PRO A 130 -14.15 -7.64 -5.43
C PRO A 130 -14.11 -6.16 -5.84
N MET A 131 -13.97 -5.89 -7.15
CA MET A 131 -14.06 -4.52 -7.65
C MET A 131 -15.43 -3.93 -7.30
N ILE A 132 -15.43 -2.70 -6.85
CA ILE A 132 -16.63 -1.94 -6.51
C ILE A 132 -16.56 -0.55 -7.16
N ASN A 133 -17.69 -0.03 -7.63
CA ASN A 133 -17.77 1.33 -8.18
C ASN A 133 -18.36 2.32 -7.18
N ASP A 134 -18.33 3.61 -7.52
CA ASP A 134 -18.85 4.69 -6.68
C ASP A 134 -20.29 4.45 -6.22
N SER A 135 -21.20 4.08 -7.14
CA SER A 135 -22.62 3.94 -6.80
C SER A 135 -22.86 2.78 -5.84
N GLN A 136 -22.11 1.69 -5.97
CA GLN A 136 -22.13 0.57 -5.05
C GLN A 136 -21.55 0.95 -3.68
N ILE A 137 -20.45 1.71 -3.65
CA ILE A 137 -19.85 2.22 -2.40
C ILE A 137 -20.87 3.07 -1.63
N THR A 138 -21.53 4.02 -2.31
CA THR A 138 -22.54 4.88 -1.69
C THR A 138 -23.79 4.10 -1.28
N ALA A 139 -24.24 3.13 -2.10
CA ALA A 139 -25.43 2.33 -1.82
C ALA A 139 -25.25 1.41 -0.60
N LEU A 140 -24.01 0.95 -0.36
CA LEU A 140 -23.65 0.16 0.82
C LEU A 140 -23.33 1.03 2.05
N GLY A 141 -23.29 2.35 1.91
CA GLY A 141 -22.96 3.27 3.00
C GLY A 141 -21.50 3.19 3.47
N ILE A 142 -20.58 2.71 2.63
CA ILE A 142 -19.16 2.58 2.99
C ILE A 142 -18.47 3.96 3.00
N ALA A 143 -18.82 4.81 2.05
CA ALA A 143 -18.38 6.20 1.97
C ALA A 143 -19.44 7.07 1.30
N THR A 144 -19.45 8.36 1.63
CA THR A 144 -20.28 9.36 0.93
C THR A 144 -19.65 9.75 -0.40
N GLN A 145 -20.40 10.44 -1.27
CA GLN A 145 -19.84 10.96 -2.53
C GLN A 145 -18.70 11.94 -2.29
N ASP A 146 -18.85 12.84 -1.31
CA ASP A 146 -17.81 13.82 -0.94
C ASP A 146 -16.52 13.11 -0.49
N GLU A 147 -16.64 12.03 0.28
CA GLU A 147 -15.49 11.21 0.68
C GLU A 147 -14.86 10.50 -0.53
N LEU A 148 -15.65 9.96 -1.45
CA LEU A 148 -15.13 9.34 -2.67
C LEU A 148 -14.32 10.32 -3.52
N ASP A 149 -14.79 11.56 -3.62
CA ASP A 149 -14.11 12.61 -4.36
C ASP A 149 -12.78 13.00 -3.66
N GLN A 150 -12.80 13.12 -2.32
CA GLN A 150 -11.59 13.35 -1.53
C GLN A 150 -10.59 12.20 -1.63
N LEU A 151 -11.05 10.94 -1.61
CA LEU A 151 -10.19 9.77 -1.78
C LEU A 151 -9.48 9.81 -3.13
N LYS A 152 -10.21 10.08 -4.22
CA LYS A 152 -9.61 10.19 -5.56
C LYS A 152 -8.63 11.35 -5.66
N GLU A 153 -8.99 12.53 -5.16
CA GLU A 153 -8.11 13.70 -5.18
C GLU A 153 -6.81 13.42 -4.41
N MET A 154 -6.91 12.88 -3.19
CA MET A 154 -5.75 12.55 -2.38
C MET A 154 -4.91 11.45 -3.02
N SER A 155 -5.53 10.42 -3.60
CA SER A 155 -4.83 9.35 -4.33
C SER A 155 -4.07 9.87 -5.55
N LEU A 156 -4.64 10.78 -6.34
CA LEU A 156 -3.96 11.38 -7.49
C LEU A 156 -2.81 12.31 -7.05
N LYS A 157 -2.98 13.03 -5.94
CA LYS A 157 -1.88 13.82 -5.35
C LYS A 157 -0.74 12.93 -4.87
N ILE A 158 -1.06 11.82 -4.20
CA ILE A 158 -0.07 10.82 -3.77
C ILE A 158 0.62 10.19 -4.99
N ASP A 159 -0.11 9.87 -6.05
CA ASP A 159 0.43 9.32 -7.30
C ASP A 159 1.50 10.24 -7.90
N GLN A 160 1.21 11.54 -8.07
CA GLN A 160 2.18 12.49 -8.59
C GLN A 160 3.45 12.55 -7.74
N LEU A 161 3.30 12.63 -6.41
CA LEU A 161 4.42 12.64 -5.47
C LEU A 161 5.25 11.35 -5.54
N MET A 162 4.60 10.20 -5.61
CA MET A 162 5.28 8.90 -5.67
C MET A 162 5.94 8.67 -7.03
N ILE A 163 5.34 9.11 -8.14
CA ILE A 163 5.98 9.10 -9.47
C ILE A 163 7.29 9.88 -9.41
N ASP A 164 7.27 11.10 -8.85
CA ASP A 164 8.46 11.94 -8.74
C ASP A 164 9.54 11.29 -7.85
N LEU A 165 9.15 10.75 -6.69
CA LEU A 165 10.06 10.05 -5.78
C LEU A 165 10.71 8.84 -6.43
N PHE A 166 9.93 7.97 -7.08
CA PHE A 166 10.46 6.75 -7.69
C PHE A 166 11.24 7.03 -8.97
N ALA A 167 10.82 7.98 -9.80
CA ALA A 167 11.52 8.31 -11.04
C ALA A 167 12.96 8.77 -10.76
N LYS A 168 13.12 9.57 -9.72
CA LYS A 168 14.41 10.02 -9.20
C LYS A 168 15.29 8.86 -8.69
N ALA A 169 14.68 7.89 -8.02
CA ALA A 169 15.31 6.62 -7.67
C ALA A 169 15.52 5.67 -8.87
N GLY A 170 15.23 6.08 -10.11
CA GLY A 170 15.37 5.22 -11.30
C GLY A 170 14.38 4.06 -11.35
N ILE A 171 13.20 4.23 -10.75
CA ILE A 171 12.13 3.23 -10.63
C ILE A 171 10.86 3.79 -11.30
N LYS A 172 10.17 2.94 -12.06
CA LYS A 172 8.82 3.21 -12.60
C LYS A 172 7.77 2.75 -11.60
N LEU A 173 6.92 3.67 -11.15
CA LEU A 173 5.71 3.36 -10.40
C LEU A 173 4.59 2.93 -11.37
N ILE A 174 4.33 1.63 -11.45
CA ILE A 174 3.40 1.03 -12.42
C ILE A 174 1.96 1.16 -11.93
N ASP A 175 1.72 0.70 -10.71
CA ASP A 175 0.48 0.88 -9.97
C ASP A 175 0.75 0.73 -8.46
N PHE A 176 -0.18 1.16 -7.64
CA PHE A 176 -0.12 0.97 -6.19
C PHE A 176 -1.51 1.00 -5.57
N LYS A 177 -1.59 0.56 -4.32
CA LYS A 177 -2.82 0.44 -3.54
C LYS A 177 -2.69 1.24 -2.25
N LEU A 178 -3.70 2.04 -1.95
CA LEU A 178 -3.82 2.82 -0.72
C LEU A 178 -5.02 2.36 0.09
N GLU A 179 -4.94 2.59 1.40
CA GLU A 179 -6.08 2.48 2.31
C GLU A 179 -6.16 3.78 3.11
N PHE A 180 -7.39 4.22 3.37
CA PHE A 180 -7.66 5.46 4.10
C PHE A 180 -8.54 5.17 5.31
N GLY A 181 -8.51 6.07 6.28
CA GLY A 181 -9.39 6.00 7.43
C GLY A 181 -9.81 7.37 7.93
N ARG A 182 -10.88 7.38 8.72
CA ARG A 182 -11.42 8.57 9.38
C ARG A 182 -10.81 8.71 10.76
N VAL A 183 -10.26 9.89 11.06
CA VAL A 183 -9.82 10.28 12.41
C VAL A 183 -10.48 11.61 12.74
N ASP A 184 -11.32 11.63 13.78
CA ASP A 184 -12.08 12.81 14.18
C ASP A 184 -12.85 13.46 13.00
N GLY A 185 -13.38 12.63 12.09
CA GLY A 185 -14.14 13.04 10.90
C GLY A 185 -13.30 13.42 9.67
N GLU A 186 -11.97 13.38 9.77
CA GLU A 186 -11.07 13.69 8.65
C GLU A 186 -10.50 12.42 8.00
N LEU A 187 -10.50 12.37 6.66
CA LEU A 187 -9.82 11.32 5.90
C LEU A 187 -8.30 11.50 5.92
N ILE A 188 -7.60 10.44 6.30
CA ILE A 188 -6.13 10.38 6.30
C ILE A 188 -5.63 9.11 5.62
N LEU A 189 -4.42 9.17 5.06
CA LEU A 189 -3.72 8.00 4.53
C LEU A 189 -3.31 7.04 5.67
N CYS A 190 -3.63 5.77 5.51
CA CYS A 190 -3.40 4.70 6.48
C CYS A 190 -2.58 3.54 5.88
N ASP A 191 -2.55 2.41 6.59
CA ASP A 191 -1.89 1.16 6.22
C ASP A 191 -0.38 1.25 5.93
N GLU A 192 0.08 0.80 4.76
CA GLU A 192 1.48 0.81 4.34
C GLU A 192 1.62 1.19 2.87
N ILE A 193 2.79 1.71 2.48
CA ILE A 193 3.21 1.80 1.08
C ILE A 193 4.57 1.12 0.97
N SER A 194 4.61 -0.03 0.30
CA SER A 194 5.81 -0.85 0.19
C SER A 194 5.79 -1.64 -1.13
N PRO A 195 6.83 -2.42 -1.46
CA PRO A 195 6.80 -3.29 -2.63
C PRO A 195 5.73 -4.42 -2.53
N ASP A 196 5.09 -4.60 -1.36
CA ASP A 196 3.90 -5.44 -1.22
C ASP A 196 2.64 -4.80 -1.83
N SER A 197 2.50 -3.47 -1.71
CA SER A 197 1.35 -2.68 -2.14
C SER A 197 1.58 -1.86 -3.42
N CYS A 198 2.80 -1.88 -3.96
CA CYS A 198 3.17 -1.22 -5.22
C CYS A 198 3.67 -2.23 -6.25
N ARG A 199 3.53 -1.90 -7.54
CA ARG A 199 4.33 -2.49 -8.63
C ARG A 199 5.43 -1.52 -9.04
N LEU A 200 6.66 -1.97 -8.93
CA LEU A 200 7.88 -1.17 -9.05
C LEU A 200 8.82 -1.84 -10.03
N TRP A 201 9.04 -1.20 -11.18
CA TRP A 201 9.93 -1.75 -12.21
C TRP A 201 11.15 -0.87 -12.40
N ASP A 202 12.31 -1.48 -12.66
CA ASP A 202 13.51 -0.74 -13.01
C ASP A 202 13.27 0.12 -14.26
N ALA A 203 13.68 1.39 -14.23
CA ALA A 203 13.35 2.31 -15.31
C ALA A 203 14.03 1.94 -16.65
N LYS A 204 15.18 1.26 -16.61
CA LYS A 204 15.97 0.90 -17.80
C LYS A 204 15.62 -0.49 -18.31
N THR A 205 15.50 -1.47 -17.42
CA THR A 205 15.36 -2.90 -17.77
C THR A 205 13.93 -3.41 -17.67
N ASN A 206 13.03 -2.67 -17.02
CA ASN A 206 11.71 -3.12 -16.59
C ASN A 206 11.75 -4.36 -15.66
N GLU A 207 12.88 -4.63 -15.02
CA GLU A 207 12.96 -5.68 -14.00
C GLU A 207 12.01 -5.37 -12.85
N LYS A 208 11.20 -6.36 -12.44
CA LYS A 208 10.26 -6.21 -11.33
C LYS A 208 11.02 -6.30 -10.02
N MET A 209 10.82 -5.33 -9.13
CA MET A 209 11.45 -5.26 -7.80
C MET A 209 10.39 -5.33 -6.68
N ASP A 210 9.21 -5.85 -7.03
CA ASP A 210 8.03 -5.88 -6.17
C ASP A 210 7.51 -7.30 -5.95
N LYS A 211 6.42 -7.41 -5.19
CA LYS A 211 5.79 -8.68 -4.82
C LYS A 211 5.38 -9.56 -6.01
N ASP A 212 5.27 -9.03 -7.24
CA ASP A 212 5.06 -9.87 -8.43
C ASP A 212 6.16 -10.91 -8.61
N ARG A 213 7.39 -10.67 -8.12
CA ARG A 213 8.44 -11.69 -8.09
C ARG A 213 8.02 -12.93 -7.29
N PHE A 214 7.37 -12.72 -6.15
CA PHE A 214 6.79 -13.79 -5.33
C PHE A 214 5.54 -14.38 -5.99
N ARG A 215 4.64 -13.53 -6.53
CA ARG A 215 3.39 -13.99 -7.16
C ARG A 215 3.64 -14.89 -8.38
N ARG A 216 4.77 -14.71 -9.08
CA ARG A 216 5.10 -15.37 -10.35
C ARG A 216 6.34 -16.28 -10.28
N ASP A 217 6.80 -16.62 -9.08
CA ASP A 217 7.93 -17.54 -8.87
C ASP A 217 9.22 -17.12 -9.60
N MET A 218 9.50 -15.82 -9.62
CA MET A 218 10.66 -15.24 -10.33
C MET A 218 11.96 -15.30 -9.51
N GLY A 219 11.91 -15.78 -8.26
CA GLY A 219 13.00 -15.68 -7.29
C GLY A 219 13.37 -14.22 -6.97
N GLY A 220 14.40 -14.00 -6.15
CA GLY A 220 14.97 -12.65 -5.96
C GLY A 220 14.07 -11.63 -5.26
N VAL A 221 13.09 -12.07 -4.45
CA VAL A 221 12.08 -11.17 -3.85
C VAL A 221 12.74 -10.17 -2.92
N MET A 222 13.58 -10.67 -2.01
CA MET A 222 14.25 -9.85 -1.01
C MET A 222 15.30 -8.93 -1.61
N GLU A 223 15.99 -9.40 -2.66
CA GLU A 223 16.94 -8.63 -3.45
C GLU A 223 16.25 -7.45 -4.13
N GLY A 224 15.06 -7.66 -4.72
CA GLY A 224 14.25 -6.57 -5.28
C GLY A 224 13.87 -5.53 -4.22
N TYR A 225 13.47 -5.96 -3.03
CA TYR A 225 13.06 -5.03 -1.96
C TYR A 225 14.27 -4.27 -1.42
N LYS A 226 15.43 -4.93 -1.25
CA LYS A 226 16.70 -4.31 -0.85
C LYS A 226 17.17 -3.28 -1.88
N GLU A 227 17.00 -3.57 -3.16
CA GLU A 227 17.31 -2.63 -4.24
C GLU A 227 16.41 -1.39 -4.17
N VAL A 228 15.10 -1.57 -3.98
CA VAL A 228 14.16 -0.44 -3.81
C VAL A 228 14.57 0.44 -2.63
N LEU A 229 14.85 -0.17 -1.47
CA LEU A 229 15.30 0.57 -0.28
C LEU A 229 16.58 1.35 -0.55
N SER A 230 17.61 0.67 -1.07
CA SER A 230 18.91 1.28 -1.39
C SER A 230 18.77 2.49 -2.32
N ARG A 231 17.91 2.42 -3.34
CA ARG A 231 17.71 3.55 -4.26
C ARG A 231 16.94 4.72 -3.62
N LEU A 232 16.01 4.44 -2.72
CA LEU A 232 15.28 5.47 -1.99
C LEU A 232 16.13 6.17 -0.92
N GLU A 233 17.13 5.49 -0.36
CA GLU A 233 18.06 6.09 0.62
C GLU A 233 19.13 6.98 -0.02
N ASN A 234 19.41 6.78 -1.31
CA ASN A 234 20.44 7.50 -2.07
C ASN A 234 19.90 8.68 -2.90
N GLU A 235 18.65 9.08 -2.66
CA GLU A 235 17.96 10.22 -3.30
C GLU A 235 17.81 11.41 -2.35
#